data_AF-K4K079-F1
#
_entry.id   AF-K4K079-F1
#
_cell.length_a   1.000
_cell.length_b   1.000
_cell.length_c   1.000
_cell.angle_alpha   90.00
_cell.angle_beta   90.00
_cell.angle_gamma   90.00
#
_symmetry.space_group_name_H-M   'P 1'
#
loop_
_entity.id
_entity.type
_entity.pdbx_description
1 polymer ?
#
loop_
_entity_poly.entity_id
_entity_poly.type
_entity_poly.pdbx_seq_one_letter_code
_entity_poly.pdbx_strand_id
1 'polypeptide(L)' 'GDDCVAVKGKKIMADEHYRSTDGLVIRNCYMGEGHGGVVFGSESSCGIRNVEVSRCIFHDTDGLRIKT' A
#
# COMPACT_ATOMS: atom_id res chain seq x y z
N GLY A 1 -10.99 -9.68 7.50
CA GLY A 1 -10.86 -8.41 6.76
C GLY A 1 -10.05 -8.64 5.49
N ASP A 2 -9.42 -7.61 4.95
CA ASP A 2 -8.40 -7.71 3.88
C ASP A 2 -7.16 -6.90 4.32
N ASP A 3 -6.44 -6.27 3.41
CA ASP A 3 -5.32 -5.38 3.71
C ASP A 3 -5.80 -4.08 4.44
N CYS A 4 -5.14 -3.67 5.54
CA CYS A 4 -5.50 -2.44 6.26
C CYS A 4 -5.24 -1.17 5.42
N VAL A 5 -4.09 -1.12 4.74
CA VAL A 5 -3.74 -0.09 3.75
C VAL A 5 -3.25 -0.76 2.47
N ALA A 6 -4.04 -0.67 1.40
CA ALA A 6 -3.66 -1.15 0.07
C ALA A 6 -3.14 0.00 -0.80
N VAL A 7 -1.86 0.01 -1.11
CA VAL A 7 -1.18 0.99 -1.97
C VAL A 7 -1.08 0.42 -3.38
N LYS A 8 -1.65 1.12 -4.37
CA LYS A 8 -1.72 0.65 -5.76
C LYS A 8 -1.11 1.67 -6.73
N GLY A 9 -0.67 1.19 -7.89
CA GLY A 9 -0.23 1.97 -9.04
C GLY A 9 -0.88 1.39 -10.30
N LYS A 10 -2.15 1.72 -10.55
CA LYS A 10 -2.95 1.10 -11.62
C LYS A 10 -2.67 1.73 -12.99
N LYS A 11 -2.56 0.87 -14.01
CA LYS A 11 -2.53 1.25 -15.44
C LYS A 11 -3.92 1.29 -16.08
N ILE A 12 -4.79 0.34 -15.73
CA ILE A 12 -5.99 -0.01 -16.52
C ILE A 12 -7.17 0.98 -16.37
N MET A 13 -7.22 1.78 -15.30
CA MET A 13 -8.21 2.88 -15.18
C MET A 13 -7.69 4.20 -15.76
N ALA A 14 -6.54 4.16 -16.42
CA ALA A 14 -5.66 5.29 -16.67
C ALA A 14 -5.07 5.23 -18.09
N ASP A 15 -5.81 4.72 -19.08
CA ASP A 15 -5.39 4.76 -20.50
C ASP A 15 -4.96 6.19 -20.93
N GLU A 16 -5.50 7.23 -20.29
CA GLU A 16 -5.11 8.64 -20.47
C GLU A 16 -4.49 9.31 -19.24
N HIS A 17 -4.45 8.64 -18.08
CA HIS A 17 -4.11 9.26 -16.79
C HIS A 17 -3.14 8.42 -15.94
N TYR A 18 -2.05 7.98 -16.56
CA TYR A 18 -0.96 7.29 -15.90
C TYR A 18 -0.47 8.06 -14.67
N ARG A 19 -0.71 7.50 -13.48
CA ARG A 19 -0.21 8.05 -12.22
C ARG A 19 0.39 6.94 -11.37
N SER A 20 1.68 7.06 -11.11
CA SER A 20 2.36 6.30 -10.07
C SER A 20 1.91 6.81 -8.70
N THR A 21 1.87 5.92 -7.71
CA THR A 21 1.87 6.39 -6.31
C THR A 21 3.31 6.78 -5.95
N ASP A 22 3.51 8.05 -5.62
CA ASP A 22 4.83 8.64 -5.35
C ASP A 22 4.73 9.63 -4.19
N GLY A 23 5.66 9.56 -3.23
CA GLY A 23 5.75 10.48 -2.10
C GLY A 23 4.69 10.25 -1.02
N LEU A 24 4.30 8.99 -0.77
CA LEU A 24 3.30 8.63 0.23
C LEU A 24 3.95 8.44 1.61
N VAL A 25 3.38 9.04 2.65
CA VAL A 25 3.80 8.84 4.04
C VAL A 25 2.65 8.25 4.85
N ILE A 26 2.88 7.06 5.44
CA ILE A 26 1.97 6.40 6.36
C ILE A 26 2.64 6.39 7.73
N ARG A 27 2.08 7.12 8.70
CA ARG A 27 2.73 7.29 9.99
C ARG A 27 1.78 7.35 11.17
N ASN A 28 2.25 6.87 12.33
CA ASN A 28 1.54 6.96 13.60
C ASN A 28 0.17 6.24 13.58
N CYS A 29 0.07 5.12 12.89
CA CYS A 29 -1.17 4.34 12.77
C CYS A 29 -1.12 3.07 13.60
N TYR A 30 -2.28 2.66 14.14
CA TYR A 30 -2.51 1.31 14.65
C TYR A 30 -3.27 0.52 13.59
N MET A 31 -2.73 -0.61 13.15
CA MET A 31 -3.33 -1.51 12.16
C MET A 31 -3.60 -2.84 12.84
N GLY A 32 -4.88 -3.13 13.08
CA GLY A 32 -5.32 -4.37 13.71
C GLY A 32 -5.45 -5.53 12.74
N GLU A 33 -6.36 -6.47 13.03
CA GLU A 33 -6.56 -7.68 12.22
C GLU A 33 -6.81 -7.39 10.73
N GLY A 34 -5.97 -7.96 9.88
CA GLY A 34 -6.05 -7.84 8.42
C GLY A 34 -5.05 -8.75 7.72
N HIS A 35 -5.25 -9.04 6.44
CA HIS A 35 -4.34 -9.86 5.62
C HIS A 35 -2.97 -9.20 5.36
N GLY A 36 -2.83 -7.93 5.74
CA GLY A 36 -1.58 -7.19 5.76
C GLY A 36 -1.80 -5.76 6.27
N GLY A 37 -0.84 -5.21 7.00
CA GLY A 37 -0.93 -3.85 7.52
C GLY A 37 -0.81 -2.81 6.41
N VAL A 38 0.34 -2.74 5.76
CA VAL A 38 0.56 -1.99 4.52
C VAL A 38 0.89 -2.98 3.42
N VAL A 39 0.06 -2.99 2.38
CA VAL A 39 0.22 -3.87 1.24
C VAL A 39 0.40 -3.08 -0.04
N PHE A 40 1.49 -3.34 -0.73
CA PHE A 40 1.79 -2.77 -2.03
C PHE A 40 1.31 -3.72 -3.13
N GLY A 41 0.41 -3.24 -3.99
CA GLY A 41 -0.16 -3.99 -5.11
C GLY A 41 -1.53 -4.64 -4.80
N SER A 42 -1.91 -5.70 -5.50
CA SER A 42 -1.18 -6.31 -6.63
C SER A 42 -1.06 -5.36 -7.82
N GLU A 43 -2.06 -4.52 -8.08
CA GLU A 43 -2.05 -3.63 -9.23
C GLU A 43 -1.00 -2.51 -9.07
N SER A 44 0.19 -2.76 -9.63
CA SER A 44 1.41 -1.95 -9.46
C SER A 44 2.04 -1.54 -10.80
N SER A 45 1.34 -1.76 -11.92
CA SER A 45 1.83 -1.58 -13.29
C SER A 45 2.31 -0.15 -13.64
N CYS A 46 1.82 0.89 -12.95
CA CYS A 46 2.29 2.28 -13.11
C CYS A 46 3.35 2.68 -12.09
N GLY A 47 3.76 1.76 -11.21
CA GLY A 47 4.77 1.98 -10.20
C GLY A 47 4.21 2.51 -8.88
N ILE A 48 4.89 2.10 -7.81
CA ILE A 48 4.76 2.63 -6.46
C ILE A 48 6.17 2.94 -5.99
N ARG A 49 6.45 4.20 -5.64
CA ARG A 49 7.80 4.65 -5.28
C ARG A 49 7.75 5.68 -4.15
N ASN A 50 8.88 5.87 -3.46
CA ASN A 50 9.03 6.84 -2.38
C ASN A 50 7.91 6.77 -1.34
N VAL A 51 7.71 5.58 -0.76
CA VAL A 51 6.74 5.38 0.32
C VAL A 51 7.48 5.23 1.64
N GLU A 52 7.13 6.07 2.62
CA GLU A 52 7.61 5.95 3.99
C GLU A 52 6.50 5.37 4.87
N VAL A 53 6.81 4.30 5.61
CA VAL A 53 5.95 3.77 6.68
C VAL A 53 6.71 3.86 8.00
N SER A 54 6.25 4.72 8.93
CA SER A 54 7.00 5.00 10.16
C SER A 54 6.12 5.14 11.40
N ARG A 55 6.61 4.63 12.54
CA ARG A 55 5.91 4.67 13.84
C ARG A 55 4.50 4.06 13.80
N CYS A 56 4.32 2.97 13.08
CA CYS A 56 3.06 2.23 13.04
C CYS A 56 3.13 1.01 13.98
N ILE A 57 1.99 0.65 14.55
CA ILE A 57 1.80 -0.60 15.30
C ILE A 57 0.99 -1.54 14.42
N PHE A 58 1.57 -2.69 14.09
CA PHE A 58 0.90 -3.77 13.39
C PHE A 58 0.53 -4.83 14.42
N HIS A 59 -0.77 -5.03 14.65
CA HIS A 59 -1.28 -5.96 15.64
C HIS A 59 -2.08 -7.04 14.93
N ASP A 60 -1.65 -8.29 15.06
CA ASP A 60 -2.27 -9.48 14.45
C ASP A 60 -2.52 -9.35 12.94
N THR A 61 -1.50 -8.86 12.22
CA THR A 61 -1.47 -8.75 10.76
C THR A 61 -0.06 -9.00 10.21
N ASP A 62 0.06 -9.37 8.92
CA ASP A 62 1.33 -9.61 8.22
C ASP A 62 2.26 -8.37 8.13
N GLY A 63 1.82 -7.21 8.64
CA GLY A 63 2.63 -6.00 8.77
C GLY A 63 2.87 -5.30 7.43
N LEU A 64 3.83 -5.80 6.65
CA LEU A 64 4.21 -5.25 5.34
C LEU A 64 4.20 -6.36 4.29
N ARG A 65 3.49 -6.15 3.17
CA ARG A 65 3.37 -7.15 2.10
C ARG A 65 3.48 -6.54 0.71
N ILE A 66 4.14 -7.23 -0.20
CA ILE A 66 4.28 -6.81 -1.61
C ILE A 66 3.66 -7.89 -2.49
N LYS A 67 2.75 -7.49 -3.37
CA LYS A 67 2.04 -8.31 -4.37
C LYS A 67 2.25 -7.63 -5.73
N THR A 68 2.40 -8.38 -6.82
CA THR A 68 2.50 -7.83 -8.18
C THR A 68 1.49 -8.48 -9.10
#